data_AF-A0A2V7NXJ7-F1
#
_entry.id   AF-A0A2V7NXJ7-F1
#
_cell.length_a   1.000
_cell.length_b   1.000
_cell.length_c   1.000
_cell.angle_alpha   90.00
_cell.angle_beta   90.00
_cell.angle_gamma   90.00
#
_symmetry.space_group_name_H-M   'P 1'
#
loop_
_entity.id
_entity.type
_entity.pdbx_description
1 polymer ?
#
loop_
_entity_poly.entity_id
_entity_poly.type
_entity_poly.pdbx_seq_one_letter_code
_entity_poly.pdbx_strand_id
1 'polypeptide(L)'
;MGKVLFDVGMSLDGFIAGPNGRPGNPVGDGGTRIHEWVYPLAAFRERIGLPGGDTNHDDEVVRAVLARTGAYVMGRRMFDEGEVGWPENPPFRAPVIVVTRHARDPVRPPRYNGHDIGARRGDRFTAGHAPVISGGEV
;
A
#
# COMPACT_ATOMS: atom_id res chain seq x y z
N MET A 1 -12.67 -18.81 1.51
CA MET A 1 -11.98 -18.03 2.55
C MET A 1 -10.85 -17.25 1.90
N GLY A 2 -10.62 -15.98 2.29
CA GLY A 2 -9.47 -15.22 1.78
C GLY A 2 -8.15 -15.77 2.35
N LYS A 3 -7.06 -15.68 1.57
CA LYS A 3 -5.71 -15.99 2.07
C LYS A 3 -5.06 -14.72 2.59
N VAL A 4 -4.43 -14.79 3.77
CA VAL A 4 -3.55 -13.73 4.25
C VAL A 4 -2.17 -13.99 3.64
N LEU A 5 -1.61 -12.99 2.97
CA LEU A 5 -0.30 -13.04 2.35
C LEU A 5 0.55 -11.88 2.86
N PHE A 6 1.85 -12.10 2.92
CA PHE A 6 2.85 -11.10 3.25
C PHE A 6 3.89 -11.09 2.13
N ASP A 7 4.18 -9.91 1.60
CA ASP A 7 5.10 -9.69 0.48
C ASP A 7 5.89 -8.41 0.78
N VAL A 8 7.21 -8.50 0.82
CA VAL A 8 8.10 -7.41 1.20
C VAL A 8 9.48 -7.61 0.59
N GLY A 9 10.12 -6.52 0.17
CA GLY A 9 11.55 -6.50 -0.09
C GLY A 9 12.34 -6.40 1.21
N MET A 10 13.44 -7.13 1.33
CA MET A 10 14.33 -7.05 2.49
C MET A 10 15.78 -7.02 2.06
N SER A 11 16.61 -6.33 2.82
CA SER A 11 18.06 -6.41 2.71
C SER A 11 18.56 -7.76 3.21
N LEU A 12 19.80 -8.11 2.85
CA LEU A 12 20.44 -9.37 3.24
C LEU A 12 20.60 -9.52 4.76
N ASP A 13 20.77 -8.40 5.46
CA ASP A 13 20.89 -8.30 6.92
C ASP A 13 19.53 -8.15 7.63
N GLY A 14 18.41 -8.28 6.90
CA GLY A 14 17.08 -8.44 7.49
C GLY A 14 16.30 -7.15 7.75
N PHE A 15 16.65 -6.05 7.10
CA PHE A 15 15.95 -4.77 7.22
C PHE A 15 15.02 -4.53 6.03
N ILE A 16 13.85 -3.96 6.29
CA ILE A 16 12.85 -3.60 5.26
C ILE A 16 12.84 -2.09 4.95
N ALA A 17 13.64 -1.32 5.67
CA ALA A 17 13.80 0.13 5.52
C ALA A 17 15.17 0.55 6.03
N GLY A 18 15.69 1.66 5.50
CA GLY A 18 16.86 2.34 6.02
C GLY A 18 16.58 3.13 7.30
N PRO A 19 17.62 3.65 7.96
CA PRO A 19 17.46 4.51 9.13
C PRO A 19 16.75 5.83 8.76
N ASN A 20 16.28 6.56 9.77
CA ASN A 20 15.72 7.91 9.62
C ASN A 20 14.50 8.03 8.68
N GLY A 21 13.74 6.94 8.47
CA GLY A 21 12.47 6.99 7.73
C GLY A 21 11.45 7.90 8.42
N ARG A 22 10.76 8.72 7.65
CA ARG A 22 9.79 9.73 8.09
C ARG A 22 9.03 10.28 6.87
N PRO A 23 7.90 10.99 7.05
CA PRO A 23 7.33 11.79 5.97
C PRO A 23 8.40 12.70 5.34
N GLY A 24 8.53 12.68 4.02
CA GLY A 24 9.61 13.37 3.28
C GLY A 24 10.93 12.60 3.15
N ASN A 25 11.08 11.45 3.81
CA ASN A 25 12.14 10.47 3.59
C ASN A 25 11.56 9.04 3.70
N PRO A 26 10.64 8.66 2.78
CA PRO A 26 9.97 7.37 2.86
C PRO A 26 10.98 6.23 2.69
N VAL A 27 10.79 5.14 3.43
CA VAL A 27 11.70 3.97 3.44
C VAL A 27 13.10 4.27 4.03
N GLY A 28 13.38 5.51 4.45
CA GLY A 28 14.62 5.87 5.13
C GLY A 28 15.87 5.92 4.23
N ASP A 29 16.99 6.32 4.82
CA ASP A 29 18.24 6.57 4.12
C ASP A 29 18.75 5.30 3.45
N GLY A 30 18.87 5.31 2.12
CA GLY A 30 19.30 4.16 1.32
C GLY A 30 18.28 3.02 1.22
N GLY A 31 17.09 3.14 1.84
CA GLY A 31 16.07 2.09 1.83
C GLY A 31 15.40 1.87 0.47
N THR A 32 15.45 2.87 -0.42
CA THR A 32 14.97 2.75 -1.80
C THR A 32 15.69 1.66 -2.59
N ARG A 33 16.95 1.35 -2.24
CA ARG A 33 17.75 0.29 -2.89
C ARG A 33 17.11 -1.09 -2.80
N ILE A 34 16.37 -1.37 -1.72
CA ILE A 34 15.61 -2.62 -1.55
C ILE A 34 14.53 -2.77 -2.64
N HIS A 35 14.07 -1.65 -3.20
CA HIS A 35 12.94 -1.60 -4.13
C HIS A 35 13.38 -1.29 -5.58
N GLU A 36 14.65 -1.04 -5.85
CA GLU A 36 15.14 -0.63 -7.19
C GLU A 36 14.73 -1.61 -8.31
N TRP A 37 14.67 -2.91 -8.00
CA TRP A 37 14.30 -3.95 -8.95
C TRP A 37 12.85 -3.82 -9.45
N VAL A 38 11.94 -3.25 -8.66
CA VAL A 38 10.49 -3.21 -8.97
C VAL A 38 10.11 -1.99 -9.82
N TYR A 39 10.87 -0.90 -9.72
CA TYR A 39 10.59 0.36 -10.40
C TYR A 39 10.55 0.30 -11.94
N PRO A 40 11.39 -0.50 -12.63
CA PRO A 40 11.31 -0.61 -14.09
C PRO A 40 10.15 -1.48 -14.57
N LEU A 41 9.54 -2.32 -13.73
CA LEU A 41 8.53 -3.30 -14.14
C LEU A 41 7.22 -2.64 -14.60
N ALA A 42 6.65 -3.15 -15.69
CA ALA A 42 5.45 -2.59 -16.31
C ALA A 42 4.24 -2.57 -15.34
N ALA A 43 4.03 -3.63 -14.57
CA ALA A 43 2.95 -3.77 -13.61
C ALA A 43 3.05 -2.75 -12.46
N PHE A 44 4.27 -2.47 -11.98
CA PHE A 44 4.49 -1.45 -10.96
C PHE A 44 4.24 -0.05 -11.53
N ARG A 45 4.83 0.27 -12.69
CA ARG A 45 4.67 1.55 -13.37
C ARG A 45 3.21 1.84 -13.69
N GLU A 46 2.49 0.87 -14.25
CA GLU A 46 1.04 0.95 -14.49
C GLU A 46 0.30 1.29 -13.20
N ARG A 47 0.70 0.70 -12.06
CA ARG A 47 0.07 0.93 -10.76
C ARG A 47 0.18 2.37 -10.27
N ILE A 48 1.32 3.00 -10.48
CA ILE A 48 1.57 4.40 -10.12
C ILE A 48 1.26 5.39 -11.26
N GLY A 49 0.63 4.94 -12.35
CA GLY A 49 0.19 5.81 -13.44
C GLY A 49 1.30 6.21 -14.43
N LEU A 50 2.41 5.48 -14.46
CA LEU A 50 3.50 5.66 -15.42
C LEU A 50 3.36 4.70 -16.61
N PRO A 51 3.66 5.13 -17.84
CA PRO A 51 3.63 4.27 -19.02
C PRO A 51 4.89 3.40 -19.13
N GLY A 52 4.77 2.31 -19.90
CA GLY A 52 5.87 1.40 -20.26
C GLY A 52 6.40 0.59 -19.08
N GLY A 53 7.54 -0.07 -19.30
CA GLY A 53 8.23 -0.89 -18.32
C GLY A 53 8.57 -2.28 -18.85
N ASP A 54 9.39 -3.00 -18.10
CA ASP A 54 9.85 -4.33 -18.46
C ASP A 54 8.78 -5.38 -18.18
N THR A 55 8.60 -6.33 -19.11
CA THR A 55 7.64 -7.44 -19.02
C THR A 55 8.35 -8.79 -18.92
N ASN A 56 9.15 -8.95 -17.85
CA ASN A 56 9.88 -10.17 -17.56
C ASN A 56 9.12 -11.04 -16.53
N HIS A 57 9.75 -12.11 -16.04
CA HIS A 57 9.12 -12.99 -15.05
C HIS A 57 8.79 -12.26 -13.72
N ASP A 58 9.64 -11.31 -13.31
CA ASP A 58 9.38 -10.52 -12.10
C ASP A 58 8.10 -9.65 -12.28
N ASP A 59 7.86 -9.13 -13.48
CA ASP A 59 6.60 -8.44 -13.83
C ASP A 59 5.39 -9.37 -13.68
N GLU A 60 5.49 -10.62 -14.11
CA GLU A 60 4.41 -11.61 -13.97
C GLU A 60 4.09 -11.86 -12.49
N VAL A 61 5.11 -11.99 -11.65
CA VAL A 61 4.96 -12.18 -10.20
C VAL A 61 4.29 -10.96 -9.57
N VAL A 62 4.79 -9.76 -9.83
CA VAL A 62 4.21 -8.51 -9.30
C VAL A 62 2.77 -8.34 -9.76
N ARG A 63 2.48 -8.60 -11.04
CA ARG A 63 1.13 -8.54 -11.61
C ARG A 63 0.19 -9.52 -10.92
N ALA A 64 0.63 -10.75 -10.66
CA ALA A 64 -0.17 -11.76 -9.96
C ALA A 64 -0.46 -11.38 -8.50
N VAL A 65 0.53 -10.81 -7.79
CA VAL A 65 0.36 -10.30 -6.43
C VAL A 65 -0.65 -9.15 -6.39
N LEU A 66 -0.53 -8.19 -7.30
CA LEU A 66 -1.45 -7.06 -7.38
C LEU A 66 -2.87 -7.48 -7.78
N ALA A 67 -3.03 -8.44 -8.70
CA ALA A 67 -4.32 -8.91 -9.17
C ALA A 67 -5.10 -9.72 -8.10
N ARG A 68 -4.39 -10.49 -7.26
CA ARG A 68 -5.03 -11.30 -6.21
C ARG A 68 -5.34 -10.54 -4.93
N THR A 69 -4.79 -9.33 -4.76
CA THR A 69 -4.91 -8.57 -3.50
C THR A 69 -6.21 -7.76 -3.49
N GLY A 70 -7.17 -8.19 -2.68
CA GLY A 70 -8.49 -7.54 -2.57
C GLY A 70 -8.60 -6.49 -1.45
N ALA A 71 -7.63 -6.43 -0.54
CA ALA A 71 -7.52 -5.45 0.53
C ALA A 71 -6.09 -5.43 1.06
N TYR A 72 -5.68 -4.29 1.64
CA TYR A 72 -4.36 -4.10 2.25
C TYR A 72 -4.50 -3.81 3.74
N VAL A 73 -3.51 -4.23 4.51
CA VAL A 73 -3.34 -3.86 5.91
C VAL A 73 -1.95 -3.27 6.07
N MET A 74 -1.83 -2.10 6.71
CA MET A 74 -0.54 -1.47 6.96
C MET A 74 -0.50 -0.77 8.32
N GLY A 75 0.71 -0.51 8.81
CA GLY A 75 0.89 0.30 10.01
C GLY A 75 0.82 1.80 9.73
N ARG A 76 0.52 2.59 10.76
CA ARG A 76 0.50 4.06 10.69
C ARG A 76 1.76 4.67 10.07
N ARG A 77 2.94 4.17 10.42
CA ARG A 77 4.20 4.72 9.91
C ARG A 77 4.30 4.64 8.38
N MET A 78 3.95 3.49 7.79
CA MET A 78 3.92 3.31 6.34
C MET A 78 2.90 4.26 5.70
N PHE A 79 1.75 4.44 6.35
CA PHE A 79 0.73 5.37 5.89
C PHE A 79 1.22 6.82 5.94
N ASP A 80 1.81 7.28 7.05
CA ASP A 80 2.30 8.66 7.21
C ASP A 80 3.42 8.98 6.21
N GLU A 81 4.34 8.04 5.97
CA GLU A 81 5.40 8.17 4.97
C GLU A 81 4.83 8.22 3.54
N GLY A 82 3.85 7.36 3.26
CA GLY A 82 3.23 7.23 1.95
C GLY A 82 2.28 8.37 1.59
N GLU A 83 1.53 8.91 2.54
CA GLU A 83 0.55 9.99 2.30
C GLU A 83 1.20 11.23 1.66
N VAL A 84 2.47 11.49 1.96
CA VAL A 84 3.24 12.58 1.36
C VAL A 84 3.87 12.20 0.02
N GLY A 85 4.18 10.91 -0.19
CA GLY A 85 4.98 10.43 -1.31
C GLY A 85 4.22 9.71 -2.43
N TRP A 86 2.98 9.27 -2.19
CA TRP A 86 2.18 8.57 -3.20
C TRP A 86 1.62 9.54 -4.25
N PRO A 87 1.42 9.07 -5.50
CA PRO A 87 0.66 9.83 -6.48
C PRO A 87 -0.77 10.10 -6.00
N GLU A 88 -1.44 11.06 -6.65
CA GLU A 88 -2.85 11.40 -6.41
C GLU A 88 -3.76 10.18 -6.33
N ASN A 89 -3.47 9.15 -7.15
CA ASN A 89 -4.06 7.83 -7.04
C ASN A 89 -3.05 6.85 -6.40
N PRO A 90 -3.21 6.49 -5.12
CA PRO A 90 -2.33 5.52 -4.46
C PRO A 90 -2.35 4.15 -5.14
N PRO A 91 -1.25 3.38 -5.07
CA PRO A 91 -1.06 2.15 -5.85
C PRO A 91 -1.93 0.96 -5.40
N PHE A 92 -2.78 1.12 -4.37
CA PHE A 92 -3.52 0.02 -3.76
C PHE A 92 -4.75 -0.41 -4.56
N ARG A 93 -5.50 0.53 -5.17
CA ARG A 93 -6.74 0.27 -5.94
C ARG A 93 -7.74 -0.69 -5.23
N ALA A 94 -7.70 -0.74 -3.91
CA ALA A 94 -8.51 -1.59 -3.04
C ALA A 94 -8.56 -0.97 -1.63
N PRO A 95 -9.48 -1.39 -0.75
CA PRO A 95 -9.53 -0.90 0.63
C PRO A 95 -8.20 -1.10 1.36
N VAL A 96 -7.75 -0.06 2.08
CA VAL A 96 -6.55 -0.08 2.92
C VAL A 96 -6.97 0.11 4.37
N ILE A 97 -6.59 -0.82 5.23
CA ILE A 97 -6.82 -0.78 6.67
C ILE A 97 -5.52 -0.36 7.35
N VAL A 98 -5.52 0.82 7.98
CA VAL A 98 -4.36 1.32 8.72
C VAL A 98 -4.52 0.97 10.18
N VAL A 99 -3.62 0.15 10.72
CA VAL A 99 -3.59 -0.21 12.14
C VAL A 99 -2.91 0.92 12.91
N THR A 100 -3.69 1.61 13.74
CA THR A 100 -3.27 2.81 14.48
C THR A 100 -4.07 3.00 15.76
N ARG A 101 -3.47 3.64 16.77
CA ARG A 101 -4.17 4.15 17.96
C ARG A 101 -4.74 5.56 17.78
N HIS A 102 -4.37 6.24 16.70
CA HIS A 102 -4.80 7.61 16.42
C HIS A 102 -6.09 7.57 15.61
N ALA A 103 -7.19 8.03 16.21
CA ALA A 103 -8.46 8.17 15.51
C ALA A 103 -8.33 9.21 14.39
N ARG A 104 -8.83 8.85 13.21
CA ARG A 104 -8.88 9.70 12.01
C ARG A 104 -10.06 9.27 11.16
N ASP A 105 -10.74 10.22 10.54
CA ASP A 105 -11.79 9.90 9.57
C ASP A 105 -11.20 9.17 8.36
N PRO A 106 -11.93 8.20 7.77
CA PRO A 106 -11.47 7.52 6.57
C PRO A 106 -11.15 8.52 5.46
N VAL A 107 -9.96 8.42 4.88
CA VAL A 107 -9.63 9.17 3.66
C VAL A 107 -10.44 8.55 2.53
N ARG A 108 -11.33 9.35 1.92
CA ARG A 108 -12.13 8.89 0.77
C ARG A 108 -11.16 8.55 -0.37
N PRO A 109 -11.29 7.37 -1.00
CA PRO A 109 -10.39 7.05 -2.09
C PRO A 109 -10.64 7.99 -3.28
N PRO A 110 -9.60 8.38 -4.02
CA PRO A 110 -9.77 9.09 -5.28
C PRO A 110 -10.52 8.21 -6.29
N ARG A 111 -11.26 8.83 -7.22
CA ARG A 111 -12.05 8.08 -8.23
C ARG A 111 -11.12 7.52 -9.31
N TYR A 112 -11.23 6.23 -9.61
CA TYR A 112 -10.57 5.61 -10.77
C TYR A 112 -11.60 5.37 -11.87
N ASN A 113 -11.40 5.93 -13.08
CA ASN A 113 -12.36 5.86 -14.20
C ASN A 113 -13.81 6.26 -13.83
N GLY A 114 -13.97 7.26 -12.95
CA GLY A 114 -15.30 7.73 -12.50
C GLY A 114 -15.96 6.88 -11.40
N HIS A 115 -15.36 5.74 -11.03
CA HIS A 115 -15.86 4.85 -9.98
C HIS A 115 -15.02 4.98 -8.70
N ASP A 116 -15.70 4.91 -7.54
CA ASP A 116 -15.01 4.80 -6.25
C ASP A 116 -14.33 3.42 -6.19
N ILE A 117 -13.00 3.40 -6.15
CA ILE A 117 -12.21 2.18 -5.96
C ILE A 117 -12.58 1.55 -4.60
N GLY A 118 -13.11 0.34 -4.63
CA GLY A 118 -13.54 -0.39 -3.43
C GLY A 118 -15.02 -0.23 -3.05
N ALA A 119 -15.83 0.51 -3.81
CA ALA A 119 -17.27 0.53 -3.62
C ALA A 119 -17.94 -0.55 -4.48
N ARG A 120 -18.36 -1.67 -3.89
CA ARG A 120 -19.40 -2.50 -4.53
C ARG A 120 -20.75 -1.80 -4.36
N ARG A 121 -21.62 -1.95 -5.36
CA ARG A 121 -23.00 -1.46 -5.31
C ARG A 121 -23.71 -2.10 -4.11
N GLY A 122 -23.85 -1.37 -3.01
CA GLY A 122 -24.39 -1.88 -1.73
C GLY A 122 -23.46 -1.74 -0.53
N ASP A 123 -22.18 -1.39 -0.74
CA ASP A 123 -21.25 -1.09 0.36
C ASP A 123 -21.64 0.25 0.98
N ARG A 124 -22.41 0.20 2.07
CA ARG A 124 -22.53 1.32 2.99
C ARG A 124 -21.11 1.64 3.44
N PHE A 125 -20.61 2.83 3.12
CA PHE A 125 -19.56 3.43 3.94
C PHE A 125 -20.10 3.40 5.36
N THR A 126 -19.62 2.48 6.19
CA THR A 126 -19.89 2.50 7.61
C THR A 126 -19.14 3.70 8.16
N ALA A 127 -19.81 4.85 8.10
CA ALA A 127 -19.63 5.89 9.07
C ALA A 127 -19.90 5.24 10.43
N GLY A 128 -18.87 5.19 11.27
CA GLY A 128 -18.94 4.61 12.61
C GLY A 128 -18.47 3.16 12.70
N HIS A 129 -17.41 2.98 13.49
CA HIS A 129 -17.05 1.72 14.16
C HIS A 129 -16.59 0.56 13.28
N ALA A 130 -15.50 0.73 12.54
CA ALA A 130 -14.51 -0.35 12.56
C ALA A 130 -13.79 -0.23 13.93
N PRO A 131 -13.79 -1.26 14.78
CA PRO A 131 -13.11 -1.18 16.06
C PRO A 131 -11.65 -0.87 15.78
N VAL A 132 -11.19 0.26 16.30
CA VAL A 132 -9.79 0.39 16.71
C VAL A 132 -9.58 -0.83 17.61
N ILE A 133 -8.84 -1.84 17.13
CA ILE A 133 -8.28 -2.84 18.04
C ILE A 133 -7.19 -2.10 18.80
N SER A 134 -7.62 -1.27 19.75
CA SER A 134 -6.78 -0.86 20.86
C SER A 134 -6.53 -2.14 21.62
N GLY A 135 -5.29 -2.64 21.57
CA GLY A 135 -4.85 -3.65 22.52
C GLY A 135 -5.24 -3.16 23.90
N GLY A 136 -6.13 -3.91 24.55
CA GLY A 136 -6.45 -3.70 25.95
C GLY A 136 -5.17 -3.82 26.76
N GLU A 137 -5.08 -3.00 27.80
CA GLU A 137 -4.05 -3.12 28.83
C GLU A 137 -3.97 -4.56 29.36
N VAL A 138 -2.74 -5.04 29.50
CA VAL A 138 -2.39 -6.09 30.46
C VAL A 138 -1.37 -5.50 31.40
#